data_AF-A0A959EK44-F1
#
_entry.id   AF-A0A959EK44-F1
#
_cell.length_a   1.000
_cell.length_b   1.000
_cell.length_c   1.000
_cell.angle_alpha   90.00
_cell.angle_beta   90.00
_cell.angle_gamma   90.00
#
_symmetry.space_group_name_H-M   'P 1'
#
loop_
_entity.id
_entity.type
_entity.pdbx_description
1 polymer ?
#
loop_
_entity_poly.entity_id
_entity_poly.type
_entity_poly.pdbx_seq_one_letter_code
_entity_poly.pdbx_strand_id
1 'polypeptide(L)'
;AVDLADASSLTAAFLNADFVINAASAIEHTEKVIQALLASGVAYLDTQLSLPEKTGLLRTFAQALREKGVVCITDGGFHPGVPAALVRYAGQQLDRLTEAQVYSALRIDWAALSPSPSTQAEMMAEFRAFRPMLFRRGRWQRFLPLLPYRRDFGEPFG
;
A
#
# COMPACT_ATOMS: atom_id res chain seq x y z
N ALA A 1 -9.12 -12.56 20.41
CA ALA A 1 -8.65 -11.47 19.53
C ALA A 1 -7.36 -11.92 18.85
N VAL A 2 -7.12 -11.51 17.62
CA VAL A 2 -5.88 -11.84 16.89
C VAL A 2 -4.82 -10.81 17.25
N ASP A 3 -3.62 -11.26 17.58
CA ASP A 3 -2.47 -10.39 17.89
C ASP A 3 -1.39 -10.60 16.82
N LEU A 4 -1.04 -9.53 16.10
CA LEU A 4 -0.04 -9.56 15.03
C LEU A 4 1.39 -9.72 15.56
N ALA A 5 1.63 -9.44 16.85
CA ALA A 5 2.91 -9.69 17.49
C ALA A 5 3.11 -11.18 17.84
N ASP A 6 2.03 -11.95 17.93
CA ASP A 6 2.02 -13.38 18.28
C ASP A 6 1.84 -14.26 17.02
N ALA A 7 2.91 -14.95 16.64
CA ALA A 7 2.92 -15.84 15.48
C ALA A 7 1.92 -17.02 15.61
N SER A 8 1.67 -17.49 16.83
CA SER A 8 0.73 -18.60 17.06
C SER A 8 -0.72 -18.15 16.87
N SER A 9 -1.06 -16.96 17.39
CA SER A 9 -2.34 -16.31 17.19
C SER A 9 -2.64 -16.06 15.71
N LEU A 10 -1.65 -15.51 14.98
CA LEU A 10 -1.71 -15.30 13.53
C LEU A 10 -1.96 -16.58 12.74
N THR A 11 -1.16 -17.62 12.99
CA THR A 11 -1.25 -18.88 12.26
C THR A 11 -2.60 -19.57 12.51
N ALA A 12 -3.06 -19.59 13.76
CA ALA A 12 -4.37 -20.14 14.11
C ALA A 12 -5.52 -19.38 13.42
N ALA A 13 -5.44 -18.05 13.34
CA ALA A 13 -6.43 -17.25 12.63
C ALA A 13 -6.43 -17.54 11.12
N PHE A 14 -5.25 -17.63 10.51
CA PHE A 14 -5.11 -17.79 9.06
C PHE A 14 -5.54 -19.18 8.57
N LEU A 15 -5.26 -20.23 9.36
CA LEU A 15 -5.69 -21.60 9.02
C LEU A 15 -7.21 -21.78 8.97
N ASN A 16 -7.96 -20.90 9.64
CA ASN A 16 -9.42 -20.95 9.70
C ASN A 16 -10.10 -19.94 8.78
N ALA A 17 -9.35 -19.22 7.95
CA ALA A 17 -9.86 -18.18 7.07
C ALA A 17 -9.78 -18.61 5.60
N ASP A 18 -10.79 -18.27 4.81
CA ASP A 18 -10.75 -18.41 3.35
C ASP A 18 -9.94 -17.28 2.70
N PHE A 19 -9.91 -16.12 3.35
CA PHE A 19 -9.24 -14.91 2.89
C PHE A 19 -8.90 -13.98 4.06
N VAL A 20 -7.72 -13.37 4.04
CA VAL A 20 -7.28 -12.44 5.08
C VAL A 20 -7.22 -11.01 4.55
N ILE A 21 -7.83 -10.09 5.28
CA ILE A 21 -7.69 -8.64 5.06
C ILE A 21 -6.96 -8.02 6.24
N ASN A 22 -5.77 -7.50 6.01
CA ASN A 22 -5.01 -6.74 6.98
C ASN A 22 -5.23 -5.23 6.77
N ALA A 23 -6.18 -4.69 7.52
CA ALA A 23 -6.43 -3.26 7.61
C ALA A 23 -5.81 -2.62 8.88
N ALA A 24 -4.92 -3.35 9.57
CA ALA A 24 -4.28 -2.86 10.79
C ALA A 24 -2.99 -2.07 10.47
N SER A 25 -2.80 -0.99 11.24
CA SER A 25 -1.58 -0.19 11.28
C SER A 25 -0.51 -0.96 12.08
N ALA A 26 0.21 -1.85 11.40
CA ALA A 26 1.14 -2.83 11.98
C ALA A 26 2.19 -3.29 10.97
N ILE A 27 2.77 -2.34 10.21
CA ILE A 27 3.79 -2.63 9.19
C ILE A 27 5.03 -3.31 9.81
N GLU A 28 5.35 -3.03 11.07
CA GLU A 28 6.45 -3.66 11.81
C GLU A 28 6.29 -5.18 11.99
N HIS A 29 5.09 -5.72 11.75
CA HIS A 29 4.80 -7.16 11.85
C HIS A 29 4.68 -7.84 10.49
N THR A 30 5.02 -7.14 9.39
CA THR A 30 4.94 -7.68 8.02
C THR A 30 5.62 -9.04 7.88
N GLU A 31 6.80 -9.25 8.46
CA GLU A 31 7.50 -10.55 8.35
C GLU A 31 6.71 -11.69 9.02
N LYS A 32 6.15 -11.46 10.22
CA LYS A 32 5.31 -12.46 10.91
C LYS A 32 4.07 -12.80 10.10
N VAL A 33 3.45 -11.80 9.48
CA VAL A 33 2.30 -11.99 8.58
C VAL A 33 2.72 -12.85 7.39
N ILE A 34 3.83 -12.56 6.72
CA ILE A 34 4.35 -13.38 5.60
C ILE A 34 4.60 -14.83 6.04
N GLN A 35 5.19 -15.05 7.21
CA GLN A 35 5.41 -16.39 7.74
C GLN A 35 4.09 -17.14 7.97
N ALA A 36 3.08 -16.48 8.53
CA ALA A 36 1.76 -17.06 8.71
C ALA A 36 1.07 -17.39 7.37
N LEU A 37 1.27 -16.56 6.33
CA LEU A 37 0.80 -16.84 4.96
C LEU A 37 1.48 -18.06 4.36
N LEU A 38 2.80 -18.21 4.53
CA LEU A 38 3.53 -19.39 4.05
C LEU A 38 3.10 -20.67 4.76
N ALA A 39 2.78 -20.58 6.06
CA ALA A 39 2.28 -21.71 6.83
C ALA A 39 0.87 -22.13 6.38
N SER A 40 -0.05 -21.17 6.29
CA SER A 40 -1.47 -21.43 6.02
C SER A 40 -1.82 -21.62 4.55
N GLY A 41 -1.12 -20.96 3.63
CA GLY A 41 -1.48 -20.92 2.21
C GLY A 41 -2.66 -20.00 1.87
N VAL A 42 -3.17 -19.23 2.84
CA VAL A 42 -4.36 -18.38 2.66
C VAL A 42 -4.07 -17.17 1.76
N ALA A 43 -5.05 -16.78 0.94
CA ALA A 43 -4.96 -15.55 0.16
C ALA A 43 -5.08 -14.30 1.05
N TYR A 44 -4.41 -13.23 0.66
CA TYR A 44 -4.18 -12.06 1.51
C TYR A 44 -4.33 -10.74 0.76
N LEU A 45 -4.92 -9.76 1.44
CA LEU A 45 -4.90 -8.36 1.04
C LEU A 45 -4.53 -7.43 2.20
N ASP A 46 -3.73 -6.41 1.94
CA ASP A 46 -3.48 -5.31 2.88
C ASP A 46 -3.79 -3.93 2.31
N THR A 47 -4.06 -2.99 3.21
CA THR A 47 -4.20 -1.55 2.89
C THR A 47 -3.04 -0.72 3.43
N GLN A 48 -1.93 -1.36 3.77
CA GLN A 48 -0.80 -0.74 4.43
C GLN A 48 0.03 0.08 3.44
N LEU A 49 0.76 1.09 3.93
CA LEU A 49 1.63 1.93 3.10
C LEU A 49 2.75 1.13 2.40
N SER A 50 3.14 1.57 1.20
CA SER A 50 4.29 1.02 0.45
C SER A 50 5.62 1.55 0.99
N LEU A 51 6.03 1.14 2.19
CA LEU A 51 7.34 1.50 2.73
C LEU A 51 8.47 0.66 2.10
N PRO A 52 9.68 1.22 1.90
CA PRO A 52 10.82 0.46 1.37
C PRO A 52 11.12 -0.82 2.13
N GLU A 53 11.01 -0.80 3.46
CA GLU A 53 11.25 -1.94 4.34
C GLU A 53 10.23 -3.06 4.08
N LYS A 54 8.92 -2.73 4.07
CA LYS A 54 7.83 -3.67 3.73
C LYS A 54 8.04 -4.25 2.33
N THR A 55 8.30 -3.39 1.36
CA THR A 55 8.49 -3.80 -0.05
C THR A 55 9.73 -4.68 -0.22
N GLY A 56 10.81 -4.39 0.51
CA GLY A 56 12.02 -5.20 0.54
C GLY A 56 11.75 -6.60 1.06
N LEU A 57 11.05 -6.73 2.19
CA LEU A 57 10.64 -8.02 2.75
C LEU A 57 9.77 -8.82 1.78
N LEU A 58 8.73 -8.19 1.22
CA LEU A 58 7.85 -8.85 0.25
C LEU A 58 8.62 -9.37 -0.98
N ARG A 59 9.63 -8.64 -1.44
CA ARG A 59 10.51 -9.09 -2.53
C ARG A 59 11.37 -10.29 -2.12
N THR A 60 11.93 -10.29 -0.92
CA THR A 60 12.72 -11.41 -0.38
C THR A 60 11.91 -12.71 -0.34
N PHE A 61 10.64 -12.65 0.07
CA PHE A 61 9.77 -13.82 0.18
C PHE A 61 8.93 -14.10 -1.07
N ALA A 62 9.03 -13.28 -2.12
CA ALA A 62 8.16 -13.36 -3.29
C ALA A 62 8.21 -14.72 -3.99
N GLN A 63 9.37 -15.37 -4.03
CA GLN A 63 9.50 -16.70 -4.63
C GLN A 63 8.79 -17.77 -3.78
N ALA A 64 9.05 -17.80 -2.47
CA ALA A 64 8.43 -18.76 -1.56
C ALA A 64 6.89 -18.63 -1.55
N LEU A 65 6.37 -17.41 -1.55
CA LEU A 65 4.92 -17.16 -1.62
C LEU A 65 4.31 -17.70 -2.93
N ARG A 66 5.00 -17.51 -4.06
CA ARG A 66 4.56 -18.05 -5.37
C ARG A 66 4.60 -19.57 -5.42
N GLU A 67 5.68 -20.18 -4.93
CA GLU A 67 5.82 -21.64 -4.89
C GLU A 67 4.77 -22.31 -4.00
N LYS A 68 4.37 -21.63 -2.91
CA LYS A 68 3.26 -22.04 -2.05
C LYS A 68 1.88 -21.84 -2.72
N GLY A 69 1.78 -21.05 -3.78
CA GLY A 69 0.52 -20.69 -4.43
C GLY A 69 -0.27 -19.61 -3.71
N VAL A 70 0.36 -18.84 -2.82
CA VAL A 70 -0.29 -17.77 -2.06
C VAL A 70 -0.50 -16.55 -2.95
N VAL A 71 -1.74 -16.05 -3.02
CA VAL A 71 -2.06 -14.77 -3.64
C VAL A 71 -1.94 -13.66 -2.59
N CYS A 72 -0.96 -12.78 -2.77
CA CYS A 72 -0.78 -11.58 -1.94
C CYS A 72 -1.08 -10.32 -2.75
N ILE A 73 -2.09 -9.56 -2.33
CA ILE A 73 -2.41 -8.23 -2.86
C ILE A 73 -2.01 -7.20 -1.81
N THR A 74 -0.91 -6.48 -2.04
CA THR A 74 -0.51 -5.41 -1.12
C THR A 74 -1.03 -4.07 -1.61
N ASP A 75 -1.01 -3.08 -0.73
CA ASP A 75 -1.22 -1.68 -1.11
C ASP A 75 -2.63 -1.44 -1.69
N GLY A 76 -3.63 -2.19 -1.22
CA GLY A 76 -5.01 -2.21 -1.72
C GLY A 76 -5.93 -1.10 -1.17
N GLY A 77 -5.36 0.03 -0.74
CA GLY A 77 -6.09 1.16 -0.19
C GLY A 77 -6.52 2.20 -1.22
N PHE A 78 -6.68 3.45 -0.77
CA PHE A 78 -6.90 4.59 -1.67
C PHE A 78 -5.57 5.19 -2.18
N HIS A 79 -4.57 5.35 -1.32
CA HIS A 79 -3.24 5.80 -1.71
C HIS A 79 -2.20 5.12 -0.82
N PRO A 80 -1.51 4.06 -1.28
CA PRO A 80 -1.61 3.41 -2.60
C PRO A 80 -2.90 2.56 -2.79
N GLY A 81 -3.18 2.13 -4.03
CA GLY A 81 -4.23 1.14 -4.35
C GLY A 81 -5.14 1.53 -5.51
N VAL A 82 -6.31 2.10 -5.23
CA VAL A 82 -7.34 2.49 -6.22
C VAL A 82 -6.74 3.21 -7.45
N PRO A 83 -5.84 4.20 -7.32
CA PRO A 83 -5.22 4.85 -8.47
C PRO A 83 -4.45 3.88 -9.37
N ALA A 84 -3.74 2.91 -8.81
CA ALA A 84 -3.03 1.90 -9.60
C ALA A 84 -4.01 0.99 -10.36
N ALA A 85 -5.12 0.61 -9.73
CA ALA A 85 -6.19 -0.15 -10.38
C ALA A 85 -6.86 0.64 -11.52
N LEU A 86 -7.15 1.93 -11.30
CA LEU A 86 -7.72 2.81 -12.33
C LEU A 86 -6.77 3.02 -13.51
N VAL A 87 -5.47 3.23 -13.25
CA VAL A 87 -4.44 3.32 -14.30
C VAL A 87 -4.36 2.02 -15.09
N ARG A 88 -4.40 0.86 -14.41
CA ARG A 88 -4.41 -0.44 -15.08
C ARG A 88 -5.66 -0.63 -15.95
N TYR A 89 -6.83 -0.28 -15.43
CA TYR A 89 -8.09 -0.35 -16.17
C TYR A 89 -8.07 0.56 -17.40
N ALA A 90 -7.69 1.83 -17.26
CA ALA A 90 -7.57 2.76 -18.38
C ALA A 90 -6.59 2.24 -19.45
N GLY A 91 -5.47 1.65 -19.05
CA GLY A 91 -4.52 1.02 -19.97
C GLY A 91 -5.06 -0.19 -20.73
N GLN A 92 -6.16 -0.83 -20.29
CA GLN A 92 -6.86 -1.87 -21.05
C GLN A 92 -7.83 -1.30 -22.08
N GLN A 93 -8.22 -0.02 -21.94
CA GLN A 93 -9.15 0.67 -22.84
C GLN A 93 -8.45 1.51 -23.92
N LEU A 94 -7.12 1.56 -23.88
CA LEU A 94 -6.29 2.37 -24.79
C LEU A 94 -5.35 1.44 -25.56
N ASP A 95 -5.11 1.72 -26.85
CA ASP A 95 -4.10 1.00 -27.64
C ASP A 95 -2.71 1.06 -26.98
N ARG A 96 -2.40 2.21 -26.38
CA ARG A 96 -1.15 2.44 -25.65
C ARG A 96 -1.29 3.53 -24.61
N LEU A 97 -0.98 3.18 -23.36
CA LEU A 97 -0.81 4.14 -22.27
C LEU A 97 0.64 4.64 -22.23
N THR A 98 0.88 5.92 -22.57
CA THR A 98 2.23 6.53 -22.56
C THR A 98 2.54 7.31 -21.30
N GLU A 99 1.50 7.82 -20.62
CA GLU A 99 1.62 8.63 -19.43
C GLU A 99 0.38 8.43 -18.53
N ALA A 100 0.62 8.36 -17.23
CA ALA A 100 -0.44 8.36 -16.22
C ALA A 100 -0.08 9.42 -15.17
N GLN A 101 -0.90 10.46 -15.10
CA GLN A 101 -0.79 11.48 -14.07
C GLN A 101 -1.86 11.22 -13.02
N VAL A 102 -1.44 11.00 -11.78
CA VAL A 102 -2.33 10.67 -10.67
C VAL A 102 -2.33 11.85 -9.71
N TYR A 103 -3.52 12.38 -9.43
CA TYR A 103 -3.73 13.45 -8.46
C TYR A 103 -4.87 13.05 -7.53
N SER A 104 -4.83 13.58 -6.31
CA SER A 104 -5.88 13.41 -5.33
C SER A 104 -6.18 14.74 -4.66
N ALA A 105 -7.45 15.05 -4.49
CA ALA A 105 -7.94 16.14 -3.67
C ALA A 105 -8.66 15.54 -2.46
N LEU A 106 -8.16 15.82 -1.26
CA LEU A 106 -8.67 15.27 -0.01
C LEU A 106 -9.10 16.44 0.89
N ARG A 107 -10.40 16.52 1.18
CA ARG A 107 -10.93 17.42 2.21
C ARG A 107 -10.97 16.67 3.54
N ILE A 108 -9.91 16.83 4.32
CA ILE A 108 -9.76 16.17 5.62
C ILE A 108 -10.10 17.16 6.73
N ASP A 109 -11.07 16.82 7.57
CA ASP A 109 -11.28 17.50 8.85
C ASP A 109 -10.34 16.89 9.90
N TRP A 110 -9.14 17.46 10.00
CA TRP A 110 -8.11 16.99 10.92
C TRP A 110 -8.50 17.14 12.40
N ALA A 111 -9.39 18.08 12.72
CA ALA A 111 -9.82 18.32 14.10
C ALA A 111 -10.80 17.25 14.59
N ALA A 112 -11.59 16.68 13.68
CA ALA A 112 -12.52 15.59 13.97
C ALA A 112 -11.82 14.21 14.04
N LEU A 113 -10.60 14.08 13.50
CA LEU A 113 -9.86 12.83 13.53
C LEU A 113 -9.18 12.61 14.90
N SER A 114 -9.41 11.44 15.50
CA SER A 114 -8.70 10.95 16.68
C SER A 114 -7.87 9.70 16.34
N PRO A 115 -6.80 9.82 15.53
CA PRO A 115 -6.00 8.67 15.10
C PRO A 115 -5.22 8.08 16.27
N SER A 116 -5.06 6.75 16.27
CA SER A 116 -4.22 6.07 17.27
C SER A 116 -2.76 6.56 17.17
N PRO A 117 -1.97 6.43 18.25
CA PRO A 117 -0.54 6.75 18.21
C PRO A 117 0.23 6.00 17.12
N SER A 118 -0.14 4.75 16.83
CA SER A 118 0.50 3.95 15.76
C SER A 118 0.21 4.53 14.37
N THR A 119 -1.03 4.90 14.08
CA THR A 119 -1.41 5.55 12.81
C THR A 119 -0.72 6.90 12.64
N GLN A 120 -0.58 7.68 13.71
CA GLN A 120 0.18 8.94 13.67
C GLN A 120 1.67 8.70 13.36
N ALA A 121 2.28 7.68 13.98
CA ALA A 121 3.67 7.34 13.74
C ALA A 121 3.93 6.87 12.31
N GLU A 122 3.06 6.03 11.74
CA GLU A 122 3.12 5.60 10.33
C GLU A 122 3.00 6.79 9.38
N MET A 123 2.03 7.67 9.59
CA MET A 123 1.86 8.89 8.79
C MET A 123 3.13 9.77 8.83
N MET A 124 3.74 9.93 10.02
CA MET A 124 4.98 10.69 10.14
C MET A 124 6.17 9.99 9.48
N ALA A 125 6.25 8.66 9.54
CA ALA A 125 7.27 7.89 8.83
C ALA A 125 7.14 8.06 7.32
N GLU A 126 5.91 8.04 6.78
CA GLU A 126 5.62 8.31 5.37
C GLU A 126 6.12 9.69 4.95
N PHE A 127 5.78 10.75 5.71
CA PHE A 127 6.25 12.11 5.41
C PHE A 127 7.78 12.23 5.39
N ARG A 128 8.49 11.54 6.30
CA ARG A 128 9.97 11.55 6.34
C ARG A 128 10.59 10.74 5.20
N ALA A 129 9.97 9.60 4.86
CA ALA A 129 10.40 8.73 3.78
C ALA A 129 10.06 9.29 2.40
N PHE A 130 9.10 10.22 2.31
CA PHE A 130 8.66 10.81 1.06
C PHE A 130 9.84 11.39 0.27
N ARG A 131 9.94 10.95 -0.97
CA ARG A 131 10.87 11.47 -1.96
C ARG A 131 10.04 11.94 -3.15
N PRO A 132 10.06 13.23 -3.51
CA PRO A 132 9.32 13.69 -4.67
C PRO A 132 10.03 13.18 -5.92
N MET A 133 9.59 12.02 -6.40
CA MET A 133 10.19 11.30 -7.52
C MET A 133 9.13 11.08 -8.59
N LEU A 134 9.52 11.17 -9.85
CA LEU A 134 8.69 10.82 -11.00
C LEU A 134 9.36 9.70 -11.78
N PHE A 135 8.59 8.72 -12.25
CA PHE A 135 9.09 7.72 -13.18
C PHE A 135 8.93 8.23 -14.62
N ARG A 136 10.04 8.54 -15.29
CA ARG A 136 10.03 9.11 -16.65
C ARG A 136 11.18 8.53 -17.46
N ARG A 137 10.90 8.12 -18.70
CA ARG A 137 11.89 7.51 -19.62
C ARG A 137 12.61 6.30 -18.98
N GLY A 138 11.85 5.41 -18.33
CA GLY A 138 12.37 4.16 -17.77
C GLY A 138 13.17 4.31 -16.47
N ARG A 139 13.20 5.49 -15.85
CA ARG A 139 13.96 5.74 -14.62
C ARG A 139 13.23 6.65 -13.66
N TRP A 140 13.49 6.43 -12.36
CA TRP A 140 13.09 7.36 -11.31
C TRP A 140 13.95 8.63 -11.37
N GLN A 141 13.32 9.79 -11.36
CA GLN A 141 13.96 11.09 -11.42
C GLN A 141 13.46 11.97 -10.27
N ARG A 142 14.36 12.67 -9.58
CA ARG A 142 13.94 13.64 -8.55
C ARG A 142 13.17 14.78 -9.20
N PHE A 143 12.02 15.09 -8.64
CA PHE A 143 11.18 16.20 -9.04
C PHE A 143 11.19 17.26 -7.94
N LEU A 144 11.73 18.43 -8.26
CA LEU A 144 11.63 19.61 -7.41
C LEU A 144 10.90 20.67 -8.23
N PRO A 145 9.62 20.90 -7.98
CA PRO A 145 8.92 21.95 -8.70
C PRO A 145 9.44 23.31 -8.22
N LEU A 146 9.85 24.16 -9.17
CA LEU A 146 10.28 25.56 -8.92
C LEU A 146 9.12 26.47 -8.51
N LEU A 147 7.87 26.06 -8.77
CA LEU A 147 6.62 26.76 -8.46
C LEU A 147 5.60 25.77 -7.89
N PRO A 148 4.61 26.20 -7.09
CA PRO A 148 3.56 25.30 -6.63
C PRO A 148 2.85 24.69 -7.83
N TYR A 149 2.97 23.37 -7.95
CA TYR A 149 2.32 22.61 -9.00
C TYR A 149 0.81 22.56 -8.71
N ARG A 150 0.02 23.36 -9.43
CA ARG A 150 -1.43 23.41 -9.27
C ARG A 150 -2.12 22.52 -10.31
N ARG A 151 -3.10 21.74 -9.85
CA ARG A 151 -4.05 21.04 -10.69
C ARG A 151 -5.44 21.55 -10.36
N ASP A 152 -6.17 21.91 -11.40
CA ASP A 152 -7.57 22.27 -11.33
C ASP A 152 -8.39 20.97 -11.35
N PHE A 153 -9.14 20.73 -10.28
CA PHE A 153 -10.03 19.58 -10.15
C PHE A 153 -11.47 19.90 -10.60
N GLY A 154 -11.73 21.15 -11.01
CA GLY A 154 -13.04 21.71 -11.28
C GLY A 154 -13.93 21.80 -10.05
N GLU A 155 -15.09 22.44 -10.20
CA GLU A 155 -16.09 22.54 -9.15
C GLU A 155 -16.50 21.14 -8.62
N PRO A 156 -16.53 20.93 -7.29
CA PRO A 156 -16.40 21.91 -6.20
C PRO A 156 -14.99 22.03 -5.58
N PHE A 157 -13.94 21.50 -6.22
CA PHE A 157 -12.62 21.31 -5.61
C PHE A 157 -11.49 22.17 -6.22
N GLY A 158 -11.74 22.81 -7.37
CA GLY A 158 -10.78 23.63 -8.14
C GLY A 158 -11.45 24.79 -8.84
#